data_AF-A0A957BU56-F1
#
_entry.id   AF-A0A957BU56-F1
#
_cell.length_a   1.000
_cell.length_b   1.000
_cell.length_c   1.000
_cell.angle_alpha   90.00
_cell.angle_beta   90.00
_cell.angle_gamma   90.00
#
_symmetry.space_group_name_H-M   'P 1'
#
loop_
_entity.id
_entity.type
_entity.pdbx_description
1 polymer ?
#
loop_
_entity_poly.entity_id
_entity_poly.type
_entity_poly.pdbx_seq_one_letter_code
_entity_poly.pdbx_strand_id
1 'polypeptide(L)'
;MQRTFTVPDWKAGRIVDFGILFSVVISLAIIAIGTWLLQYQLEAPDLALGGFHYEWQRADPGFWSRASVWILFGLHQIAHWVTIWWAQEKYQGQYADKLRAANWWAVGVNVVFIVAHYLQTMFFYDGIAQDIPSWTAQFAVIMMLFVIIAMENRRRGIFFGRKVKFRAEFYEWMKRYHPYAFSFAVIYT
;
A
#
# COMPACT_ATOMS: atom_id res chain seq x y z
N MET A 1 14.03 -16.18 31.09
CA MET A 1 12.61 -16.37 31.46
C MET A 1 11.74 -16.00 30.27
N GLN A 2 11.28 -17.00 29.49
CA GLN A 2 10.27 -16.78 28.46
C GLN A 2 8.92 -16.63 29.15
N ARG A 3 8.29 -15.46 29.06
CA ARG A 3 6.88 -15.30 29.48
C ARG A 3 6.02 -15.96 28.40
N THR A 4 5.47 -17.13 28.70
CA THR A 4 4.43 -17.74 27.87
C THR A 4 3.15 -16.92 28.04
N PHE A 5 2.78 -16.17 27.02
CA PHE A 5 1.52 -15.44 26.99
C PHE A 5 0.41 -16.44 26.65
N THR A 6 -0.26 -16.99 27.67
CA THR A 6 -1.43 -17.86 27.47
C THR A 6 -2.67 -16.98 27.32
N VAL A 7 -3.16 -16.85 26.08
CA VAL A 7 -4.48 -16.25 25.82
C VAL A 7 -5.52 -17.28 26.27
N PRO A 8 -6.51 -16.92 27.12
CA PRO A 8 -7.58 -17.85 27.49
C PRO A 8 -8.30 -18.39 26.25
N ASP A 9 -8.49 -19.71 26.14
CA ASP A 9 -9.02 -20.38 24.94
C ASP A 9 -10.36 -19.80 24.44
N TRP A 10 -11.23 -19.36 25.35
CA TRP A 10 -12.51 -18.74 24.99
C TRP A 10 -12.36 -17.37 24.30
N LYS A 11 -11.28 -16.63 24.59
CA LYS A 11 -10.97 -15.37 23.89
C LYS A 11 -10.41 -15.64 22.50
N ALA A 12 -9.63 -16.72 22.35
CA ALA A 12 -9.12 -17.14 21.05
C ALA A 12 -10.27 -17.56 20.11
N GLY A 13 -11.23 -18.35 20.60
CA GLY A 13 -12.43 -18.74 19.84
C GLY A 13 -13.21 -17.53 19.32
N ARG A 14 -13.54 -16.57 20.18
CA ARG A 14 -14.27 -15.35 19.76
C ARG A 14 -13.53 -14.50 18.73
N ILE A 15 -12.20 -14.42 18.82
CA ILE A 15 -11.40 -13.67 17.84
C ILE A 15 -11.45 -14.38 16.48
N VAL A 16 -11.35 -15.71 16.46
CA VAL A 16 -11.47 -16.51 15.25
C VAL A 16 -12.87 -16.36 14.64
N ASP A 17 -13.92 -16.49 15.46
CA ASP A 17 -15.31 -16.33 15.02
C ASP A 17 -15.55 -14.95 14.40
N PHE A 18 -15.06 -13.89 15.05
CA PHE A 18 -15.14 -12.54 14.51
C PHE A 18 -14.37 -12.40 13.19
N GLY A 19 -13.18 -13.01 13.09
CA GLY A 19 -12.38 -13.02 11.86
C GLY A 19 -13.10 -13.71 10.71
N ILE A 20 -13.72 -14.87 10.96
CA ILE A 20 -14.51 -15.62 9.97
C ILE A 20 -15.72 -14.78 9.54
N LEU A 21 -16.49 -14.26 10.49
CA LEU A 21 -17.65 -13.42 10.20
C LEU A 21 -17.25 -12.20 9.37
N PHE A 22 -16.18 -11.51 9.76
CA PHE A 22 -15.65 -10.36 9.04
C PHE A 22 -15.27 -10.73 7.60
N SER A 23 -14.55 -11.85 7.39
CA SER A 23 -14.19 -12.29 6.04
C SER A 23 -15.41 -12.58 5.17
N VAL A 24 -16.44 -13.25 5.72
CA VAL A 24 -17.68 -13.56 4.99
C VAL A 24 -18.38 -12.27 4.60
N VAL A 25 -18.53 -11.32 5.52
CA VAL A 25 -19.15 -10.01 5.25
C VAL A 25 -18.40 -9.25 4.17
N ILE A 26 -17.06 -9.19 4.24
CA ILE A 26 -16.25 -8.51 3.23
C ILE A 26 -16.35 -9.21 1.87
N SER A 27 -16.34 -10.54 1.81
CA SER A 27 -16.53 -11.27 0.57
C SER A 27 -17.89 -10.98 -0.07
N LEU A 28 -18.97 -10.96 0.72
CA LEU A 28 -20.30 -10.58 0.24
C LEU A 28 -20.35 -9.13 -0.24
N ALA A 29 -19.67 -8.21 0.47
CA ALA A 29 -19.56 -6.82 0.05
C ALA A 29 -18.80 -6.68 -1.29
N ILE A 30 -17.72 -7.44 -1.49
CA ILE A 30 -16.96 -7.47 -2.75
C ILE A 30 -17.85 -7.97 -3.89
N ILE A 31 -18.63 -9.03 -3.68
CA ILE A 31 -19.58 -9.53 -4.69
C ILE A 31 -20.62 -8.46 -5.01
N ALA A 32 -21.22 -7.83 -4.00
CA ALA A 32 -22.22 -6.79 -4.20
C ALA A 32 -21.65 -5.58 -4.96
N ILE A 33 -20.46 -5.10 -4.58
CA ILE A 33 -19.77 -4.03 -5.30
C ILE A 33 -19.45 -4.47 -6.73
N GLY A 34 -18.92 -5.68 -6.94
CA GLY A 34 -18.67 -6.23 -8.27
C GLY A 34 -19.90 -6.21 -9.17
N THR A 35 -21.07 -6.62 -8.64
CA THR A 35 -22.33 -6.54 -9.40
C THR A 35 -22.76 -5.10 -9.69
N TRP A 36 -22.53 -4.17 -8.76
CA TRP A 36 -22.79 -2.75 -8.96
C TRP A 36 -21.90 -2.14 -10.05
N LEU A 37 -20.65 -2.58 -10.17
CA LEU A 37 -19.70 -2.08 -11.16
C LEU A 37 -20.03 -2.50 -12.60
N LEU A 38 -20.88 -3.51 -12.81
CA LEU A 38 -21.31 -3.94 -14.15
C LEU A 38 -22.08 -2.86 -14.93
N GLN A 39 -22.46 -1.75 -14.28
CA GLN A 39 -23.07 -0.61 -14.96
C GLN A 39 -22.08 0.19 -15.83
N TYR A 40 -20.77 0.06 -15.59
CA TYR A 40 -19.76 0.78 -16.34
C TYR A 40 -19.34 0.00 -17.59
N GLN A 41 -19.13 0.73 -18.69
CA GLN A 41 -18.61 0.16 -19.93
C GLN A 41 -17.08 0.15 -19.90
N LEU A 42 -16.49 -0.98 -20.28
CA LEU A 42 -15.04 -1.11 -20.40
C LEU A 42 -14.56 -0.66 -21.78
N GLU A 43 -13.36 -0.11 -21.83
CA GLU A 43 -12.72 0.29 -23.08
C GLU A 43 -12.43 -0.94 -23.95
N ALA A 44 -12.56 -0.78 -25.27
CA ALA A 44 -12.22 -1.83 -26.21
C ALA A 44 -10.69 -2.00 -26.27
N PRO A 45 -10.17 -3.23 -26.41
CA PRO A 45 -8.73 -3.46 -26.52
C PRO A 45 -8.11 -2.64 -27.65
N ASP A 46 -7.12 -1.81 -27.31
CA ASP A 46 -6.34 -1.10 -28.31
C ASP A 46 -5.30 -2.05 -28.93
N LEU A 47 -5.57 -2.47 -30.17
CA LEU A 47 -4.71 -3.35 -30.94
C LEU A 47 -3.31 -2.75 -31.19
N ALA A 48 -3.15 -1.42 -31.10
CA ALA A 48 -1.85 -0.75 -31.24
C ALA A 48 -0.97 -0.90 -29.99
N LEU A 49 -1.57 -1.00 -28.80
CA LEU A 49 -0.87 -1.22 -27.53
C LEU A 49 -0.51 -2.70 -27.30
N GLY A 50 -1.11 -3.62 -28.08
CA GLY A 50 -0.88 -5.05 -27.97
C GLY A 50 -1.12 -5.55 -26.54
N GLY A 51 -0.19 -6.36 -26.00
CA GLY A 51 -0.29 -6.92 -24.65
C GLY A 51 -0.10 -5.93 -23.49
N PHE A 52 0.08 -4.63 -23.77
CA PHE A 52 0.18 -3.58 -22.75
C PHE A 52 -1.13 -2.80 -22.54
N HIS A 53 -2.17 -3.09 -23.31
CA HIS A 53 -3.51 -2.56 -23.05
C HIS A 53 -4.05 -3.14 -21.73
N TYR A 54 -4.59 -2.28 -20.86
CA TYR A 54 -5.19 -2.72 -19.61
C TYR A 54 -6.71 -2.85 -19.80
N GLU A 55 -7.20 -4.09 -19.73
CA GLU A 55 -8.56 -4.45 -20.17
C GLU A 55 -9.69 -3.95 -19.25
N TRP A 56 -9.36 -3.47 -18.05
CA TRP A 56 -10.33 -3.10 -17.01
C TRP A 56 -10.62 -1.60 -16.95
N GLN A 57 -10.09 -0.84 -17.92
CA GLN A 57 -10.27 0.60 -18.01
C GLN A 57 -11.70 0.99 -18.38
N ARG A 58 -12.20 2.07 -17.80
CA ARG A 58 -13.50 2.66 -18.15
C ARG A 58 -13.47 3.30 -19.54
N ALA A 59 -14.47 3.05 -20.40
CA ALA A 59 -14.53 3.60 -21.76
C ALA A 59 -14.78 5.11 -21.83
N ASP A 60 -15.47 5.70 -20.84
CA ASP A 60 -15.91 7.09 -20.83
C ASP A 60 -15.36 7.86 -19.60
N PRO A 61 -14.04 8.09 -19.50
CA PRO A 61 -13.46 8.76 -18.34
C PRO A 61 -13.87 10.23 -18.27
N GLY A 62 -14.40 10.64 -17.10
CA GLY A 62 -14.81 12.01 -16.82
C GLY A 62 -13.78 12.78 -15.98
N PHE A 63 -13.98 14.10 -15.86
CA PHE A 63 -13.15 14.93 -14.98
C PHE A 63 -13.14 14.40 -13.54
N TRP A 64 -14.31 14.09 -12.98
CA TRP A 64 -14.42 13.65 -11.59
C TRP A 64 -13.88 12.24 -11.36
N SER A 65 -13.89 11.35 -12.35
CA SER A 65 -13.29 10.02 -12.18
C SER A 65 -11.77 10.10 -12.03
N ARG A 66 -11.12 10.97 -12.81
CA ARG A 66 -9.67 11.20 -12.77
C ARG A 66 -9.25 12.09 -11.60
N ALA A 67 -9.94 13.21 -11.39
CA ALA A 67 -9.59 14.16 -10.34
C ALA A 67 -9.74 13.54 -8.93
N SER A 68 -10.82 12.79 -8.68
CA SER A 68 -11.06 12.18 -7.37
C SER A 68 -9.97 11.18 -6.98
N VAL A 69 -9.55 10.32 -7.92
CA VAL A 69 -8.53 9.31 -7.63
C VAL A 69 -7.16 9.93 -7.39
N TRP A 70 -6.76 10.94 -8.17
CA TRP A 70 -5.50 11.66 -7.95
C TRP A 70 -5.48 12.43 -6.64
N ILE A 71 -6.59 13.09 -6.30
CA ILE A 71 -6.72 13.80 -5.02
C ILE A 71 -6.62 12.80 -3.85
N LEU A 72 -7.35 11.68 -3.91
CA LEU A 72 -7.30 10.66 -2.87
C LEU A 72 -5.91 10.04 -2.76
N PHE A 73 -5.25 9.71 -3.87
CA PHE A 73 -3.87 9.24 -3.90
C PHE A 73 -2.92 10.25 -3.25
N GLY A 74 -2.99 11.52 -3.64
CA GLY A 74 -2.14 12.58 -3.09
C GLY A 74 -2.36 12.79 -1.60
N LEU A 75 -3.63 12.82 -1.15
CA LEU A 75 -3.97 12.94 0.26
C LEU A 75 -3.51 11.72 1.08
N HIS A 76 -3.66 10.51 0.54
CA HIS A 76 -3.18 9.27 1.18
C HIS A 76 -1.66 9.31 1.35
N GLN A 77 -0.96 9.72 0.29
CA GLN A 77 0.48 9.84 0.29
C GLN A 77 0.99 10.87 1.31
N ILE A 78 0.41 12.06 1.30
CA ILE A 78 0.77 13.14 2.22
C ILE A 78 0.46 12.73 3.66
N ALA A 79 -0.69 12.12 3.92
CA ALA A 79 -1.06 11.64 5.25
C ALA A 79 -0.02 10.64 5.82
N HIS A 80 0.46 9.72 4.98
CA HIS A 80 1.54 8.81 5.37
C HIS A 80 2.87 9.51 5.58
N TRP A 81 3.27 10.42 4.69
CA TRP A 81 4.51 11.20 4.87
C TRP A 81 4.49 12.04 6.14
N VAL A 82 3.37 12.68 6.46
CA VAL A 82 3.18 13.42 7.72
C VAL A 82 3.27 12.46 8.91
N THR A 83 2.66 11.28 8.83
CA THR A 83 2.71 10.27 9.89
C THR A 83 4.13 9.76 10.11
N ILE A 84 4.89 9.50 9.04
CA ILE A 84 6.29 9.08 9.07
C ILE A 84 7.15 10.19 9.67
N TRP A 85 7.01 11.42 9.19
CA TRP A 85 7.74 12.57 9.71
C TRP A 85 7.50 12.75 11.22
N TRP A 86 6.23 12.71 11.64
CA TRP A 86 5.86 12.79 13.06
C TRP A 86 6.44 11.64 13.88
N ALA A 87 6.45 10.42 13.33
CA ALA A 87 7.04 9.26 13.99
C ALA A 87 8.56 9.40 14.15
N GLN A 88 9.25 9.91 13.13
CA GLN A 88 10.68 10.17 13.16
C GLN A 88 11.00 11.25 14.20
N GLU A 89 10.33 12.40 14.16
CA GLU A 89 10.58 13.49 15.09
C GLU A 89 10.36 13.08 16.55
N LYS A 90 9.28 12.33 16.81
CA LYS A 90 8.89 11.99 18.18
C LYS A 90 9.61 10.78 18.77
N TYR A 91 10.02 9.82 17.93
CA TYR A 91 10.40 8.48 18.40
C TYR A 91 11.72 7.95 17.84
N GLN A 92 12.47 8.74 17.05
CA GLN A 92 13.73 8.31 16.45
C GLN A 92 14.72 7.76 17.50
N GLY A 93 15.35 6.63 17.18
CA GLY A 93 16.34 5.96 18.03
C GLY A 93 15.76 5.16 19.19
N GLN A 94 14.44 5.16 19.39
CA GLN A 94 13.79 4.47 20.49
C GLN A 94 13.07 3.22 19.99
N TYR A 95 13.51 2.04 20.42
CA TYR A 95 12.75 0.81 20.22
C TYR A 95 11.57 0.76 21.20
N ALA A 96 10.49 0.07 20.82
CA ALA A 96 9.31 -0.11 21.65
C ALA A 96 8.74 -1.52 21.50
N ASP A 97 8.30 -2.08 22.63
CA ASP A 97 7.65 -3.40 22.67
C ASP A 97 6.13 -3.31 22.41
N LYS A 98 5.61 -2.10 22.19
CA LYS A 98 4.19 -1.82 21.98
C LYS A 98 4.00 -0.86 20.81
N LEU A 99 2.85 -0.96 20.15
CA LEU A 99 2.44 -0.01 19.12
C LEU A 99 2.34 1.41 19.71
N ARG A 100 3.00 2.36 19.06
CA ARG A 100 2.93 3.77 19.41
C ARG A 100 1.76 4.43 18.69
N ALA A 101 1.44 5.65 19.11
CA ALA A 101 0.38 6.43 18.49
C ALA A 101 0.58 6.60 16.97
N ALA A 102 1.82 6.77 16.50
CA ALA A 102 2.12 6.86 15.07
C ALA A 102 1.78 5.60 14.28
N ASN A 103 1.96 4.41 14.88
CA ASN A 103 1.57 3.15 14.25
C ASN A 103 0.04 3.06 14.11
N TRP A 104 -0.69 3.45 15.15
CA TRP A 104 -2.16 3.46 15.11
C TRP A 104 -2.70 4.49 14.11
N TRP A 105 -2.05 5.64 13.99
CA TRP A 105 -2.36 6.62 12.94
C TRP A 105 -2.13 6.05 11.55
N ALA A 106 -1.00 5.38 11.30
CA ALA A 106 -0.73 4.75 10.00
C ALA A 106 -1.79 3.68 9.65
N VAL A 107 -2.23 2.89 10.63
CA VAL A 107 -3.33 1.93 10.45
C VAL A 107 -4.64 2.65 10.13
N GLY A 108 -4.99 3.68 10.92
CA GLY A 108 -6.21 4.46 10.71
C GLY A 108 -6.27 5.14 9.34
N VAL A 109 -5.16 5.75 8.91
CA VAL A 109 -5.03 6.35 7.57
C VAL A 109 -5.28 5.30 6.49
N ASN A 110 -4.65 4.12 6.58
CA ASN A 110 -4.91 3.06 5.60
C ASN A 110 -6.37 2.60 5.60
N VAL A 111 -6.99 2.40 6.76
CA VAL A 111 -8.41 2.01 6.82
C VAL A 111 -9.31 3.05 6.15
N VAL A 112 -9.09 4.34 6.43
CA VAL A 112 -9.86 5.43 5.81
C VAL A 112 -9.69 5.43 4.30
N PHE A 113 -8.46 5.34 3.80
CA PHE A 113 -8.20 5.39 2.36
C PHE A 113 -8.58 4.11 1.62
N ILE A 114 -8.58 2.95 2.27
CA ILE A 114 -9.20 1.73 1.72
C ILE A 114 -10.68 1.98 1.47
N VAL A 115 -11.42 2.46 2.47
CA VAL A 115 -12.85 2.77 2.30
C VAL A 115 -13.07 3.84 1.22
N ALA A 116 -12.27 4.91 1.23
CA ALA A 116 -12.35 5.96 0.22
C ALA A 116 -12.07 5.44 -1.19
N HIS A 117 -11.09 4.54 -1.34
CA HIS A 117 -10.79 3.87 -2.61
C HIS A 117 -11.99 3.06 -3.10
N TYR A 118 -12.57 2.19 -2.25
CA TYR A 118 -13.76 1.41 -2.63
C TYR A 118 -14.95 2.30 -3.03
N LEU A 119 -15.20 3.40 -2.30
CA LEU A 119 -16.24 4.35 -2.67
C LEU A 119 -15.94 5.04 -4.00
N GLN A 120 -14.68 5.43 -4.23
CA GLN A 120 -14.26 6.02 -5.51
C GLN A 120 -14.48 5.04 -6.66
N THR A 121 -14.09 3.78 -6.52
CA THR A 121 -14.34 2.74 -7.52
C THR A 121 -15.84 2.54 -7.74
N MET A 122 -16.64 2.51 -6.68
CA MET A 122 -18.10 2.33 -6.75
C MET A 122 -18.79 3.44 -7.57
N PHE A 123 -18.37 4.70 -7.41
CA PHE A 123 -19.02 5.86 -8.04
C PHE A 123 -18.40 6.31 -9.37
N PHE A 124 -17.13 5.99 -9.61
CA PHE A 124 -16.43 6.52 -10.78
C PHE A 124 -15.78 5.46 -11.64
N TYR A 125 -15.46 4.29 -11.06
CA TYR A 125 -14.80 3.15 -11.69
C TYR A 125 -13.48 3.48 -12.41
N ASP A 126 -12.41 2.81 -11.97
CA ASP A 126 -11.05 2.85 -12.51
C ASP A 126 -10.62 4.11 -13.29
N GLY A 127 -10.52 5.24 -12.57
CA GLY A 127 -10.16 6.53 -13.17
C GLY A 127 -8.66 6.73 -13.40
N ILE A 128 -7.78 5.98 -12.70
CA ILE A 128 -6.33 6.22 -12.73
C ILE A 128 -5.64 5.48 -13.86
N ALA A 129 -6.18 4.33 -14.28
CA ALA A 129 -5.60 3.54 -15.37
C ALA A 129 -5.56 4.30 -16.70
N GLN A 130 -6.41 5.33 -16.84
CA GLN A 130 -6.41 6.27 -17.96
C GLN A 130 -5.15 7.13 -18.05
N ASP A 131 -4.51 7.40 -16.91
CA ASP A 131 -3.41 8.36 -16.80
C ASP A 131 -2.04 7.69 -16.72
N ILE A 132 -2.02 6.39 -16.38
CA ILE A 132 -0.80 5.70 -15.99
C ILE A 132 -0.76 4.30 -16.62
N PRO A 133 0.30 3.97 -17.37
CA PRO A 133 0.54 2.60 -17.82
C PRO A 133 0.77 1.63 -16.65
N SER A 134 0.19 0.43 -16.70
CA SER A 134 0.28 -0.57 -15.63
C SER A 134 1.71 -0.98 -15.25
N TRP A 135 2.66 -0.88 -16.20
CA TRP A 135 4.07 -1.24 -15.96
C TRP A 135 4.77 -0.32 -14.96
N THR A 136 4.30 0.91 -14.75
CA THR A 136 4.92 1.84 -13.80
C THR A 136 4.82 1.32 -12.36
N ALA A 137 3.75 0.59 -12.02
CA ALA A 137 3.58 -0.05 -10.71
C ALA A 137 4.73 -1.04 -10.44
N GLN A 138 5.18 -1.78 -11.47
CA GLN A 138 6.31 -2.69 -11.35
C GLN A 138 7.61 -1.94 -11.04
N PHE A 139 7.83 -0.77 -11.64
CA PHE A 139 9.00 0.07 -11.34
C PHE A 139 9.01 0.57 -9.89
N ALA A 140 7.85 0.88 -9.31
CA ALA A 140 7.75 1.27 -7.90
C ALA A 140 8.19 0.13 -6.97
N VAL A 141 7.76 -1.12 -7.26
CA VAL A 141 8.23 -2.32 -6.55
C VAL A 141 9.74 -2.53 -6.74
N ILE A 142 10.23 -2.43 -7.97
CA ILE A 142 11.64 -2.58 -8.30
C ILE A 142 12.48 -1.56 -7.51
N MET A 143 12.08 -0.28 -7.50
CA MET A 143 12.72 0.77 -6.71
C MET A 143 12.80 0.39 -5.22
N MET A 144 11.69 -0.06 -4.63
CA MET A 144 11.66 -0.51 -3.24
C MET A 144 12.64 -1.67 -3.01
N LEU A 145 12.66 -2.66 -3.89
CA LEU A 145 13.58 -3.80 -3.81
C LEU A 145 15.05 -3.38 -3.90
N PHE A 146 15.40 -2.44 -4.79
CA PHE A 146 16.76 -1.90 -4.86
C PHE A 146 17.20 -1.27 -3.55
N VAL A 147 16.33 -0.47 -2.92
CA VAL A 147 16.62 0.15 -1.62
C VAL A 147 16.76 -0.91 -0.51
N ILE A 148 15.90 -1.94 -0.50
CA ILE A 148 16.01 -3.06 0.45
C ILE A 148 17.34 -3.80 0.27
N ILE A 149 17.71 -4.15 -0.96
CA ILE A 149 18.96 -4.85 -1.28
C ILE A 149 20.16 -4.01 -0.83
N ALA A 150 20.14 -2.71 -1.11
CA ALA A 150 21.20 -1.79 -0.72
C ALA A 150 21.34 -1.69 0.82
N MET A 151 20.24 -1.62 1.57
CA MET A 151 20.27 -1.61 3.04
C MET A 151 20.71 -2.97 3.63
N GLU A 152 20.21 -4.08 3.10
CA GLU A 152 20.50 -5.43 3.61
C GLU A 152 21.91 -5.93 3.24
N ASN A 153 22.59 -5.25 2.31
CA ASN A 153 23.98 -5.53 1.93
C ASN A 153 24.94 -5.64 3.12
N ARG A 154 24.78 -4.83 4.19
CA ARG A 154 25.64 -4.92 5.39
C ARG A 154 25.51 -6.27 6.10
N ARG A 155 24.31 -6.86 6.08
CA ARG A 155 23.99 -8.12 6.76
C ARG A 155 24.25 -9.31 5.85
N ARG A 156 23.78 -9.30 4.60
CA ARG A 156 23.75 -10.47 3.71
C ARG A 156 24.66 -10.39 2.47
N GLY A 157 25.16 -9.21 2.10
CA GLY A 157 25.81 -8.99 0.80
C GLY A 157 24.82 -8.97 -0.37
N ILE A 158 25.23 -8.40 -1.52
CA ILE A 158 24.34 -8.20 -2.68
C ILE A 158 24.50 -9.32 -3.72
N PHE A 159 25.69 -9.92 -3.83
CA PHE A 159 25.98 -10.92 -4.86
C PHE A 159 26.73 -12.10 -4.25
N PHE A 160 26.06 -13.24 -4.10
CA PHE A 160 26.63 -14.46 -3.47
C PHE A 160 27.30 -14.20 -2.11
N GLY A 161 26.67 -13.40 -1.25
CA GLY A 161 27.23 -13.06 0.06
C GLY A 161 28.32 -11.98 0.04
N ARG A 162 28.78 -11.54 -1.14
CA ARG A 162 29.78 -10.48 -1.27
C ARG A 162 29.16 -9.13 -0.94
N LYS A 163 29.81 -8.42 0.00
CA LYS A 163 29.37 -7.10 0.46
C LYS A 163 30.03 -6.01 -0.36
N VAL A 164 29.24 -5.03 -0.79
CA VAL A 164 29.75 -3.80 -1.41
C VAL A 164 30.01 -2.74 -0.34
N LYS A 165 31.14 -2.04 -0.41
CA LYS A 165 31.45 -0.98 0.56
C LYS A 165 30.82 0.34 0.13
N PHE A 166 29.59 0.61 0.57
CA PHE A 166 29.03 1.97 0.50
C PHE A 166 29.52 2.84 1.66
N ARG A 167 29.48 4.17 1.45
CA ARG A 167 29.78 5.15 2.50
C ARG A 167 28.74 5.09 3.62
N ALA A 168 29.14 5.42 4.85
CA ALA A 168 28.24 5.34 6.02
C ALA A 168 27.06 6.30 5.88
N GLU A 169 27.30 7.47 5.32
CA GLU A 169 26.32 8.52 5.06
C GLU A 169 25.22 8.05 4.11
N PHE A 170 25.58 7.27 3.09
CA PHE A 170 24.61 6.69 2.16
C PHE A 170 23.67 5.70 2.87
N TYR A 171 24.20 4.88 3.78
CA TYR A 171 23.38 3.97 4.58
C TYR A 171 22.45 4.72 5.54
N GLU A 172 22.95 5.74 6.23
CA GLU A 172 22.11 6.52 7.14
C GLU A 172 21.03 7.30 6.39
N TRP A 173 21.35 7.82 5.20
CA TRP A 173 20.36 8.43 4.31
C TRP A 173 19.26 7.43 3.92
N MET A 174 19.63 6.23 3.46
CA MET A 174 18.63 5.19 3.13
C MET A 174 17.79 4.81 4.36
N LYS A 175 18.41 4.58 5.52
CA LYS A 175 17.68 4.24 6.76
C LYS A 175 16.69 5.33 7.15
N ARG A 176 17.04 6.60 6.96
CA ARG A 176 16.19 7.74 7.30
C ARG A 176 15.04 7.94 6.29
N TYR A 177 15.30 7.78 5.01
CA TYR A 177 14.33 8.15 3.96
C TYR A 177 13.60 6.98 3.29
N HIS A 178 14.05 5.73 3.48
CA HIS A 178 13.35 4.57 2.93
C HIS A 178 11.86 4.50 3.30
N PRO A 179 11.37 4.92 4.48
CA PRO A 179 9.95 4.78 4.79
C PRO A 179 9.08 5.61 3.85
N TYR A 180 9.55 6.78 3.42
CA TYR A 180 8.84 7.64 2.46
C TYR A 180 8.76 6.98 1.09
N ALA A 181 9.89 6.45 0.60
CA ALA A 181 9.94 5.72 -0.67
C ALA A 181 9.09 4.44 -0.64
N PHE A 182 9.09 3.72 0.50
CA PHE A 182 8.31 2.48 0.66
C PHE A 182 6.83 2.78 0.77
N SER A 183 6.44 3.83 1.49
CA SER A 183 5.04 4.26 1.52
C SER A 183 4.55 4.62 0.12
N PHE A 184 5.37 5.30 -0.68
CA PHE A 184 5.02 5.61 -2.06
C PHE A 184 4.85 4.36 -2.91
N ALA A 185 5.84 3.45 -2.87
CA ALA A 185 5.75 2.21 -3.61
C ALA A 185 4.48 1.41 -3.26
N VAL A 186 4.14 1.30 -1.97
CA VAL A 186 2.98 0.51 -1.50
C VAL A 186 1.64 1.19 -1.79
N ILE A 187 1.55 2.52 -1.77
CA ILE A 187 0.29 3.23 -2.08
C ILE A 187 0.05 3.28 -3.59
N TYR A 188 1.12 3.33 -4.38
CA TYR A 188 1.05 3.42 -5.83
C TYR A 188 0.69 2.10 -6.53
N THR A 189 0.98 0.97 -5.87
CA THR A 189 0.73 -0.38 -6.39
C THR A 189 -0.55 -0.97 -5.81
#